data_AF-A0A0H4A5H6-F1
#
_entry.id   AF-A0A0H4A5H6-F1
#
_cell.length_a   1.000
_cell.length_b   1.000
_cell.length_c   1.000
_cell.angle_alpha   90.00
_cell.angle_beta   90.00
_cell.angle_gamma   90.00
#
_symmetry.space_group_name_H-M   'P 1'
#
loop_
_entity.id
_entity.type
_entity.pdbx_description
1 polymer ?
#
loop_
_entity_poly.entity_id
_entity_poly.type
_entity_poly.pdbx_seq_one_letter_code
_entity_poly.pdbx_strand_id
1 'polypeptide(L)'
;LLAALKPGEVVLDLGSGGGIDVILSAKRVGPTGKAYGLDMTDEMLEMARENARRAGVANVEFLKGQIEAAPLPEASVDVIISNCVINLSPDKDAVLAEAFRVLKPGGR
;
A
#
# COMPACT_ATOMS: atom_id res chain seq x y z
N LEU A 1 5.95 -12.50 7.97
CA LEU A 1 6.21 -13.06 6.63
C LEU A 1 5.75 -11.98 5.64
N LEU A 2 6.65 -11.16 5.11
CA LEU A 2 6.29 -10.25 4.02
C LEU A 2 6.01 -11.12 2.79
N ALA A 3 5.00 -10.78 1.98
CA ALA A 3 4.76 -11.45 0.71
C ALA A 3 6.08 -11.59 -0.06
N ALA A 4 6.25 -12.65 -0.87
CA ALA A 4 7.47 -12.83 -1.67
C ALA A 4 7.51 -11.81 -2.83
N LEU A 5 7.74 -10.54 -2.48
CA LEU A 5 7.79 -9.42 -3.41
C LEU A 5 8.94 -9.60 -4.39
N LYS A 6 8.64 -9.34 -5.67
CA LYS A 6 9.57 -9.47 -6.78
C LYS A 6 10.00 -8.08 -7.26
N PRO A 7 11.22 -7.93 -7.78
CA PRO A 7 11.64 -6.69 -8.42
C PRO A 7 10.66 -6.24 -9.50
N GLY A 8 10.32 -4.94 -9.54
CA GLY A 8 9.40 -4.37 -10.51
C GLY A 8 7.91 -4.45 -10.16
N GLU A 9 7.52 -5.17 -9.10
CA GLU A 9 6.11 -5.23 -8.68
C GLU A 9 5.62 -3.86 -8.14
N VAL A 10 4.32 -3.60 -8.33
CA VAL A 10 3.58 -2.50 -7.70
C VAL A 10 2.82 -3.05 -6.49
N VAL A 11 3.09 -2.49 -5.31
CA VAL A 11 2.53 -2.92 -4.03
C VAL A 11 1.58 -1.86 -3.48
N LEU A 12 0.46 -2.26 -2.90
CA LEU A 12 -0.41 -1.40 -2.10
C LEU A 12 -0.49 -1.91 -0.66
N ASP A 13 -0.21 -1.04 0.30
CA ASP A 13 -0.42 -1.28 1.73
C ASP A 13 -1.71 -0.59 2.20
N LEU A 14 -2.68 -1.39 2.65
CA LEU A 14 -3.97 -0.92 3.16
C LEU A 14 -3.84 -0.56 4.64
N GLY A 15 -3.91 0.74 4.94
CA GLY A 15 -3.77 1.28 6.28
C GLY A 15 -2.31 1.40 6.69
N SER A 16 -1.51 2.12 5.90
CA SER A 16 -0.06 2.12 6.00
C SER A 16 0.50 2.75 7.28
N GLY A 17 -0.30 3.54 8.01
CA GLY A 17 0.14 4.25 9.20
C GLY A 17 1.41 5.07 8.93
N GLY A 18 2.43 4.89 9.79
CA GLY A 18 3.74 5.53 9.63
C GLY A 18 4.61 5.02 8.47
N GLY A 19 4.11 4.12 7.62
CA GLY A 19 4.72 3.74 6.34
C GLY A 19 5.83 2.70 6.39
N ILE A 20 6.02 2.00 7.51
CA ILE A 20 7.12 1.02 7.67
C ILE A 20 7.03 -0.09 6.62
N ASP A 21 5.87 -0.72 6.47
CA ASP A 21 5.67 -1.84 5.52
C ASP A 21 5.78 -1.37 4.06
N VAL A 22 5.33 -0.15 3.76
CA VAL A 22 5.52 0.51 2.44
C VAL A 22 7.00 0.71 2.12
N ILE A 23 7.79 1.23 3.07
CA ILE A 23 9.22 1.48 2.88
C ILE A 23 9.98 0.16 2.68
N LEU A 24 9.64 -0.88 3.44
CA LEU A 24 10.23 -2.20 3.28
C LEU A 24 9.86 -2.82 1.92
N SER A 25 8.61 -2.66 1.50
CA SER A 25 8.12 -3.12 0.20
C SER A 25 8.85 -2.42 -0.94
N ALA A 26 9.00 -1.09 -0.87
CA ALA A 26 9.70 -0.28 -1.86
C ALA A 26 11.15 -0.71 -2.07
N LYS A 27 11.87 -1.01 -0.97
CA LYS A 27 13.23 -1.56 -1.03
C LYS A 27 13.27 -2.94 -1.68
N ARG A 28 12.26 -3.78 -1.44
CA ARG A 28 12.21 -5.16 -1.91
C ARG A 28 11.87 -5.27 -3.40
N VAL A 29 10.95 -4.44 -3.89
CA VAL A 29 10.61 -4.37 -5.32
C VAL A 29 11.64 -3.59 -6.14
N GLY A 30 12.58 -2.91 -5.48
CA GLY A 30 13.68 -2.23 -6.12
C GLY A 30 13.27 -0.99 -6.93
N PRO A 31 14.22 -0.33 -7.62
CA PRO A 31 14.01 0.98 -8.24
C PRO A 31 13.02 0.98 -9.42
N THR A 32 12.74 -0.19 -10.01
CA THR A 32 11.77 -0.34 -11.09
C THR A 32 10.36 -0.67 -10.60
N GLY A 33 10.21 -1.01 -9.31
CA GLY A 33 8.91 -1.24 -8.68
C GLY A 33 8.43 -0.02 -7.91
N LYS A 34 7.21 -0.09 -7.38
CA LYS A 34 6.58 1.01 -6.64
C LYS A 34 5.80 0.49 -5.44
N ALA A 35 5.78 1.24 -4.34
CA ALA A 35 4.93 0.93 -3.20
C ALA A 35 4.01 2.11 -2.86
N TYR A 36 2.72 1.83 -2.75
CA TYR A 36 1.71 2.76 -2.29
C TYR A 36 1.37 2.47 -0.83
N GLY A 37 1.23 3.52 -0.03
CA GLY A 37 0.62 3.45 1.30
C GLY A 37 -0.68 4.22 1.33
N LEU A 38 -1.77 3.57 1.74
CA LEU A 38 -3.08 4.21 1.88
C LEU A 38 -3.39 4.44 3.37
N ASP A 39 -3.66 5.69 3.75
CA ASP A 39 -4.12 6.02 5.10
C ASP A 39 -5.14 7.16 5.08
N MET A 40 -6.04 7.17 6.05
CA MET A 40 -7.13 8.15 6.13
C MET A 40 -6.75 9.42 6.91
N THR A 41 -5.62 9.45 7.61
CA THR A 41 -5.24 10.56 8.50
C THR A 41 -4.06 11.35 7.95
N ASP A 42 -4.10 12.69 8.03
CA ASP A 42 -3.01 13.53 7.51
C ASP A 42 -1.74 13.35 8.35
N GLU A 43 -1.90 13.18 9.66
CA GLU A 43 -0.81 12.92 10.61
C GLU A 43 0.00 11.67 10.24
N MET A 44 -0.65 10.54 9.94
CA MET A 44 0.06 9.33 9.54
C MET A 44 0.77 9.51 8.20
N LEU A 45 0.13 10.18 7.24
CA LEU A 45 0.73 10.42 5.93
C LEU A 45 1.95 11.35 6.01
N GLU A 46 1.89 12.39 6.84
CA GLU A 46 3.04 13.27 7.11
C GLU A 46 4.19 12.48 7.74
N MET A 47 3.90 11.68 8.78
CA MET A 47 4.89 10.83 9.41
C MET A 47 5.50 9.81 8.44
N ALA A 48 4.68 9.19 7.59
CA ALA A 48 5.12 8.22 6.59
C ALA A 48 6.02 8.84 5.52
N ARG A 49 5.68 10.04 5.04
CA ARG A 49 6.52 10.82 4.12
C ARG A 49 7.87 11.16 4.72
N GLU A 50 7.91 11.59 5.99
CA GLU A 50 9.17 11.88 6.67
C GLU A 50 10.01 10.60 6.88
N ASN A 51 9.38 9.50 7.25
CA ASN A 51 10.07 8.21 7.38
C ASN A 51 10.66 7.72 6.04
N ALA A 52 9.93 7.88 4.94
CA ALA A 52 10.43 7.56 3.61
C ALA A 52 11.64 8.43 3.22
N ARG A 53 11.58 9.74 3.49
CA ARG A 53 12.68 10.68 3.27
C ARG A 53 13.92 10.27 4.06
N ARG A 54 13.76 9.95 5.35
CA ARG A 54 14.85 9.47 6.22
C ARG A 54 15.41 8.13 5.77
N ALA A 55 14.59 7.25 5.21
CA ALA A 55 15.00 5.95 4.70
C ALA A 55 15.63 6.01 3.30
N GLY A 56 15.62 7.17 2.62
CA GLY A 56 16.20 7.37 1.30
C GLY A 56 15.48 6.60 0.18
N VAL A 57 14.19 6.30 0.34
CA VAL A 57 13.39 5.61 -0.69
C VAL A 57 12.59 6.64 -1.50
N ALA A 58 12.68 6.56 -2.82
CA ALA A 58 12.02 7.50 -3.73
C ALA A 58 10.83 6.87 -4.49
N ASN A 59 10.75 5.54 -4.52
CA ASN A 59 9.71 4.79 -5.22
C ASN A 59 8.49 4.47 -4.34
N VAL A 60 8.13 5.41 -3.46
CA VAL A 60 6.95 5.34 -2.60
C VAL A 60 5.98 6.47 -2.89
N GLU A 61 4.68 6.21 -2.70
CA GLU A 61 3.65 7.23 -2.74
C GLU A 61 2.61 7.00 -1.65
N PHE A 62 2.32 8.02 -0.85
CA PHE A 62 1.36 7.94 0.24
C PHE A 62 0.06 8.66 -0.14
N LEU A 63 -1.01 7.89 -0.22
CA LEU A 63 -2.33 8.27 -0.70
C LEU A 63 -3.26 8.50 0.48
N LYS A 64 -4.02 9.60 0.42
CA LYS A 64 -5.10 9.89 1.36
C LYS A 64 -6.36 9.17 0.92
N GLY A 65 -6.96 8.38 1.79
CA GLY A 65 -8.23 7.73 1.52
C GLY A 65 -8.60 6.67 2.54
N GLN A 66 -9.75 6.04 2.31
CA GLN A 66 -10.22 4.90 3.08
C GLN A 66 -9.94 3.60 2.31
N ILE A 67 -9.76 2.49 3.01
CA ILE A 67 -9.40 1.21 2.41
C ILE A 67 -10.56 0.57 1.60
N GLU A 68 -11.77 1.09 1.78
CA GLU A 68 -12.99 0.80 1.02
C GLU A 68 -13.03 1.53 -0.34
N ALA A 69 -12.19 2.55 -0.54
CA ALA A 69 -12.18 3.39 -1.75
C ALA A 69 -10.77 3.94 -2.01
N ALA A 70 -9.86 3.05 -2.41
CA ALA A 70 -8.49 3.40 -2.75
C ALA A 70 -8.47 4.29 -4.02
N PRO A 71 -7.78 5.45 -3.99
CA PRO A 71 -7.70 6.36 -5.14
C PRO A 71 -6.71 5.86 -6.19
N LEU A 72 -6.90 4.62 -6.66
CA LEU A 72 -6.08 3.94 -7.66
C LEU A 72 -6.96 3.39 -8.81
N PRO A 73 -6.43 3.33 -10.04
CA PRO A 73 -7.12 2.69 -11.16
C PRO A 73 -7.38 1.20 -10.89
N GLU A 74 -8.36 0.66 -11.60
CA GLU A 74 -8.59 -0.79 -11.67
C GLU A 74 -7.34 -1.52 -12.19
N ALA A 75 -7.10 -2.74 -11.70
CA ALA A 75 -6.02 -3.63 -12.16
C ALA A 75 -4.65 -2.92 -12.25
N SER A 76 -4.30 -2.13 -11.24
CA SER A 76 -3.10 -1.28 -11.23
C SER A 76 -1.99 -1.81 -10.31
N VAL A 77 -2.29 -2.70 -9.36
CA VAL A 77 -1.29 -3.23 -8.40
C VAL A 77 -1.10 -4.75 -8.56
N ASP A 78 0.12 -5.21 -8.32
CA ASP A 78 0.50 -6.63 -8.40
C ASP A 78 0.31 -7.35 -7.05
N VAL A 79 0.48 -6.61 -5.95
CA VAL A 79 0.42 -7.15 -4.59
C VAL A 79 -0.32 -6.19 -3.66
N ILE A 80 -1.23 -6.72 -2.86
CA ILE A 80 -1.85 -5.99 -1.75
C ILE A 80 -1.38 -6.58 -0.43
N ILE A 81 -0.97 -5.73 0.49
CA ILE A 81 -0.68 -6.10 1.87
C ILE A 81 -1.64 -5.34 2.80
N SER A 82 -2.03 -5.98 3.89
CA SER A 82 -2.67 -5.29 5.01
C SER A 82 -2.18 -5.89 6.30
N ASN A 83 -1.68 -5.04 7.18
CA ASN A 83 -1.23 -5.44 8.50
C ASN A 83 -2.24 -4.96 9.55
N CYS A 84 -3.13 -5.86 9.98
CA CYS A 84 -4.15 -5.67 11.02
C CYS A 84 -5.26 -4.63 10.75
N VAL A 85 -5.21 -3.82 9.69
CA VAL A 85 -6.19 -2.74 9.46
C VAL A 85 -7.53 -3.25 8.91
N ILE A 86 -7.55 -4.27 8.04
CA ILE A 86 -8.81 -4.85 7.54
C ILE A 86 -9.75 -5.29 8.69
N ASN A 87 -9.19 -5.72 9.82
CA ASN A 87 -9.98 -6.13 10.98
C ASN A 87 -10.80 -4.99 11.57
N LEU A 88 -10.34 -3.75 11.41
CA LEU A 88 -10.96 -2.53 11.95
C LEU A 88 -12.04 -1.96 11.02
N SER A 89 -12.11 -2.41 9.76
CA SER A 89 -13.16 -1.96 8.85
C SER A 89 -14.52 -2.54 9.26
N PRO A 90 -15.58 -1.71 9.33
CA PRO A 90 -16.94 -2.17 9.54
C PRO A 90 -17.54 -2.85 8.29
N ASP A 91 -17.03 -2.56 7.09
CA ASP A 91 -17.52 -3.05 5.82
C ASP A 91 -16.42 -3.84 5.08
N LYS A 92 -16.24 -5.09 5.49
CA LYS A 92 -15.21 -5.97 4.93
C LYS A 92 -15.49 -6.34 3.47
N ASP A 93 -16.76 -6.38 3.08
CA ASP A 93 -17.15 -6.68 1.70
C ASP A 93 -16.72 -5.55 0.76
N ALA A 94 -16.92 -4.29 1.17
CA ALA A 94 -16.41 -3.14 0.43
C ALA A 94 -14.88 -3.14 0.32
N VAL A 95 -14.16 -3.42 1.42
CA VAL A 95 -12.69 -3.52 1.40
C VAL A 95 -12.20 -4.61 0.45
N LEU A 96 -12.80 -5.80 0.50
CA LEU A 96 -12.39 -6.92 -0.35
C LEU A 96 -12.75 -6.66 -1.82
N ALA A 97 -13.91 -6.05 -2.11
CA ALA A 97 -14.29 -5.64 -3.45
C ALA A 97 -13.32 -4.59 -4.02
N GLU A 98 -12.94 -3.61 -3.21
CA GLU A 98 -12.00 -2.57 -3.60
C GLU A 98 -10.59 -3.10 -3.81
N ALA A 99 -10.12 -3.97 -2.91
CA ALA A 99 -8.86 -4.67 -3.06
C ALA A 99 -8.84 -5.49 -4.37
N PHE A 100 -9.92 -6.21 -4.67
CA PHE A 100 -10.03 -6.97 -5.92
C PHE A 100 -10.06 -6.06 -7.15
N ARG A 101 -10.75 -4.91 -7.08
CA ARG A 101 -10.81 -3.94 -8.18
C ARG A 101 -9.43 -3.43 -8.57
N VAL A 102 -8.61 -3.02 -7.59
CA VAL A 102 -7.29 -2.45 -7.88
C VAL A 102 -6.24 -3.52 -8.21
N LEU A 103 -6.46 -4.78 -7.82
CA LEU A 103 -5.54 -5.88 -8.07
C LEU A 103 -5.55 -6.32 -9.54
N LYS A 104 -4.37 -6.48 -10.14
CA LYS A 104 -4.22 -7.04 -11.48
C LYS A 104 -4.71 -8.49 -11.53
N PRO A 105 -5.17 -8.99 -12.69
CA PRO A 105 -5.37 -10.42 -12.89
C PRO A 105 -4.10 -11.22 -12.55
N GLY A 106 -4.22 -12.18 -11.63
CA GLY A 106 -3.08 -12.97 -11.14
C GLY A 106 -2.22 -12.28 -10.07
N GLY A 107 -2.60 -11.09 -9.63
CA GLY A 107 -2.07 -10.45 -8.43
C GLY A 107 -2.46 -11.22 -7.16
N ARG A 108 -1.92 -10.81 -6.02
CA ARG A 108 -2.13 -11.46 -4.73
C ARG A 108 -2.29 -10.50 -3.57
#